data_AF-A0A8D8G8Z9-F1
#
_entry.id   AF-A0A8D8G8Z9-F1
#
_cell.length_a   1.000
_cell.length_b   1.000
_cell.length_c   1.000
_cell.angle_alpha   90.00
_cell.angle_beta   90.00
_cell.angle_gamma   90.00
#
_symmetry.space_group_name_H-M   'P 1'
#
loop_
_entity.id
_entity.type
_entity.pdbx_description
1 polymer ?
#
loop_
_entity_poly.entity_id
_entity_poly.type
_entity_poly.pdbx_seq_one_letter_code
_entity_poly.pdbx_strand_id
1 'polypeptide(L)'
;MDVEPTNVSRSPPRDELALVPSVWVDDGKGLRKELISFSCKSMKKPSELSRCLVKIGDVSDLGTRESNFLKLDEPGNEQWISMGSSVTPIDYYVEQILAQMFTNERSRCTISCKSGSVSFVLELLRIEDNEYYFTRSSAQMLTLAKQYKENGVKCFAKYPLLAHQFFNRAAKCLLSFAPLEYLDPAIEGADTIASIQSLLETLNLNIAACLLKQNRFDDALHMLEYVDRQNNPSPKAIYRKALAQFHVKQYTEAVKTLQRIDYATNKECSTLYANIVTNLEKEKEKYNSMVRKMFG
;
A
#
# COMPACT_ATOMS: atom_id res chain seq x y z
N MET A 1 -0.63 3.28 70.22
CA MET A 1 0.60 3.55 69.46
C MET A 1 0.57 2.61 68.27
N ASP A 2 -0.11 3.03 67.22
CA ASP A 2 -0.18 2.34 65.94
C ASP A 2 0.81 3.03 65.01
N VAL A 3 1.73 2.26 64.43
CA VAL A 3 2.67 2.74 63.41
C VAL A 3 2.28 2.08 62.10
N GLU A 4 1.64 2.86 61.23
CA GLU A 4 1.39 2.48 59.83
C GLU A 4 2.70 2.29 59.07
N PRO A 5 2.83 1.28 58.20
CA PRO A 5 3.95 1.22 57.28
C PRO A 5 3.66 2.10 56.06
N THR A 6 4.45 3.17 55.95
CA THR A 6 4.63 4.02 54.78
C THR A 6 4.79 3.21 53.49
N ASN A 7 3.86 3.40 52.55
CA ASN A 7 3.89 2.83 51.21
C ASN A 7 4.91 3.59 50.36
N VAL A 8 6.13 3.08 50.28
CA VAL A 8 7.21 3.65 49.45
C VAL A 8 6.91 3.37 47.98
N SER A 9 6.60 4.43 47.24
CA SER A 9 6.57 4.46 45.78
C SER A 9 7.88 3.89 45.22
N ARG A 10 7.82 2.68 44.68
CA ARG A 10 8.94 2.08 43.96
C ARG A 10 8.98 2.67 42.56
N SER A 11 9.96 3.54 42.33
CA SER A 11 10.42 3.87 40.98
C SER A 11 10.79 2.57 40.23
N PRO A 12 10.40 2.41 38.95
CA PRO A 12 10.69 1.19 38.20
C PRO A 12 12.21 1.00 38.03
N PRO A 13 12.69 -0.26 37.97
CA PRO A 13 14.11 -0.56 37.86
C PRO A 13 14.68 -0.03 36.54
N ARG A 14 15.91 0.52 36.61
CA ARG A 14 16.62 1.22 35.52
C ARG A 14 16.83 0.41 34.23
N ASP A 15 16.58 -0.89 34.23
CA ASP A 15 16.82 -1.78 33.09
C ASP A 15 15.64 -1.90 32.10
N GLU A 16 14.40 -1.56 32.49
CA GLU A 16 13.25 -1.62 31.57
C GLU A 16 13.25 -0.50 30.53
N LEU A 17 13.87 0.64 30.85
CA LEU A 17 14.00 1.82 29.96
C LEU A 17 15.01 1.62 28.81
N ALA A 18 15.84 0.57 28.87
CA ALA A 18 16.81 0.28 27.81
C ALA A 18 16.20 -0.48 26.62
N LEU A 19 15.03 -1.11 26.79
CA LEU A 19 14.40 -1.99 25.79
C LEU A 19 13.58 -1.23 24.75
N VAL A 20 13.04 -0.07 25.12
CA VAL A 20 12.24 0.78 24.24
C VAL A 20 12.94 2.13 24.14
N PRO A 21 13.35 2.58 22.94
CA PRO A 21 13.99 3.87 22.79
C PRO A 21 13.02 4.97 23.22
N SER A 22 13.54 5.98 23.92
CA SER A 22 12.74 7.15 24.34
C SER A 22 12.10 7.87 23.15
N VAL A 23 12.75 7.84 21.99
CA VAL A 23 12.24 8.38 20.73
C VAL A 23 12.54 7.42 19.59
N TRP A 24 11.52 7.15 18.77
CA TRP A 24 11.63 6.49 17.48
C TRP A 24 11.16 7.43 16.37
N VAL A 25 11.88 7.44 15.24
CA VAL A 25 11.60 8.28 14.07
C VAL A 25 11.73 7.49 12.77
N ASP A 26 10.87 7.81 11.80
CA ASP A 26 10.98 7.43 10.39
C ASP A 26 10.84 8.72 9.56
N ASP A 27 11.97 9.38 9.30
CA ASP A 27 12.00 10.67 8.60
C ASP A 27 11.48 10.57 7.16
N GLY A 28 11.65 9.41 6.51
CA GLY A 28 11.16 9.16 5.16
C GLY A 28 9.63 9.18 5.07
N LYS A 29 8.95 8.83 6.17
CA LYS A 29 7.49 8.87 6.28
C LYS A 29 6.98 10.00 7.19
N GLY A 30 7.87 10.78 7.79
CA GLY A 30 7.53 11.85 8.72
C GLY A 30 6.90 11.35 10.02
N LEU A 31 7.23 10.14 10.48
CA LEU A 31 6.65 9.53 11.67
C LEU A 31 7.56 9.70 12.87
N ARG A 32 6.96 9.97 14.02
CA ARG A 32 7.67 10.11 15.29
C ARG A 32 6.86 9.50 16.42
N LYS A 33 7.55 8.81 17.34
CA LYS A 33 6.97 8.18 18.53
C LYS A 33 7.87 8.46 19.72
N GLU A 34 7.37 9.15 20.73
CA GLU A 34 8.04 9.39 22.00
C GLU A 34 7.41 8.55 23.10
N LEU A 35 8.24 7.82 23.85
CA LEU A 35 7.78 6.98 24.94
C LEU A 35 7.28 7.86 26.12
N ILE A 36 6.06 7.61 26.59
CA ILE A 36 5.53 8.21 27.82
C ILE A 36 5.71 7.24 28.99
N SER A 37 5.27 5.99 28.81
CA SER A 37 5.40 4.95 29.83
C SER A 37 5.38 3.57 29.19
N PHE A 38 6.10 2.63 29.78
CA PHE A 38 6.12 1.23 29.36
C PHE A 38 6.21 0.33 30.58
N SER A 39 5.44 -0.76 30.56
CA SER A 39 5.58 -1.87 31.50
C SER A 39 5.64 -3.17 30.70
N CYS A 40 6.79 -3.84 30.77
CA CYS A 40 7.06 -5.01 29.95
C CYS A 40 6.23 -6.22 30.41
N LYS A 41 5.17 -6.56 29.66
CA LYS A 41 4.46 -7.86 29.78
C LYS A 41 4.80 -8.85 28.67
N SER A 42 5.25 -8.36 27.52
CA SER A 42 5.51 -9.17 26.34
C SER A 42 6.47 -8.43 25.41
N MET A 43 7.44 -9.17 24.85
CA MET A 43 8.38 -8.66 23.84
C MET A 43 7.86 -8.81 22.41
N LYS A 44 6.59 -9.18 22.23
CA LYS A 44 5.97 -9.31 20.91
C LYS A 44 5.48 -7.96 20.42
N LYS A 45 5.83 -7.62 19.17
CA LYS A 45 5.24 -6.51 18.41
C LYS A 45 4.13 -7.02 17.48
N PRO A 46 3.18 -6.15 17.06
CA PRO A 46 2.18 -6.51 16.05
C PRO A 46 2.81 -6.90 14.71
N SER A 47 2.39 -8.03 14.14
CA SER A 47 2.65 -8.38 12.73
C SER A 47 1.64 -7.70 11.80
N GLU A 48 1.87 -7.77 10.48
CA GLU A 48 0.93 -7.25 9.47
C GLU A 48 -0.44 -7.97 9.48
N LEU A 49 -0.55 -9.12 10.17
CA LEU A 49 -1.77 -9.91 10.33
C LEU A 49 -2.45 -9.74 11.69
N SER A 50 -1.81 -8.99 12.60
CA SER A 50 -2.29 -8.87 13.97
C SER A 50 -3.56 -8.03 14.06
N ARG A 51 -4.32 -8.27 15.13
CA ARG A 51 -5.38 -7.39 15.59
C ARG A 51 -5.01 -6.82 16.95
N CYS A 52 -5.05 -5.50 17.08
CA CYS A 52 -4.53 -4.80 18.26
C CYS A 52 -5.65 -4.08 19.00
N LEU A 53 -5.76 -4.31 20.31
CA LEU A 53 -6.59 -3.48 21.17
C LEU A 53 -5.76 -2.28 21.61
N VAL A 54 -6.21 -1.09 21.27
CA VAL A 54 -5.50 0.15 21.57
C VAL A 54 -6.40 1.14 22.27
N LYS A 55 -5.80 2.07 23.00
CA LYS A 55 -6.44 3.27 23.50
C LYS A 55 -5.79 4.47 22.82
N ILE A 56 -6.60 5.35 22.22
CA ILE A 56 -6.13 6.54 21.50
C ILE A 56 -6.69 7.77 22.20
N GLY A 57 -5.85 8.72 22.59
CA GLY A 57 -6.26 9.96 23.24
C GLY A 57 -5.43 11.16 22.79
N ASP A 58 -5.72 12.33 23.37
CA ASP A 58 -5.00 13.60 23.14
C ASP A 58 -4.78 13.92 21.65
N VAL A 59 -5.78 13.61 20.81
CA VAL A 59 -5.72 13.86 19.37
C VAL A 59 -5.79 15.37 19.15
N SER A 60 -4.83 15.89 18.41
CA SER A 60 -4.69 17.31 18.08
C SER A 60 -4.28 17.50 16.63
N ASP A 61 -4.65 18.66 16.09
CA ASP A 61 -4.31 19.10 14.74
C ASP A 61 -4.79 18.18 13.61
N LEU A 62 -5.79 17.31 13.82
CA LEU A 62 -6.32 16.47 12.75
C LEU A 62 -6.88 17.32 11.58
N GLY A 63 -7.55 18.44 11.89
CA GLY A 63 -8.11 19.36 10.89
C GLY A 63 -9.15 18.67 10.02
N THR A 64 -9.05 18.83 8.69
CA THR A 64 -9.94 18.19 7.70
C THR A 64 -9.44 16.83 7.22
N ARG A 65 -8.38 16.28 7.83
CA ARG A 65 -7.77 15.01 7.41
C ARG A 65 -8.64 13.86 7.89
N GLU A 66 -9.03 12.98 6.97
CA GLU A 66 -9.85 11.81 7.28
C GLU A 66 -9.04 10.77 8.06
N SER A 67 -9.65 10.23 9.11
CA SER A 67 -9.17 9.09 9.88
C SER A 67 -10.36 8.35 10.46
N ASN A 68 -10.32 7.02 10.44
CA ASN A 68 -11.29 6.18 11.12
C ASN A 68 -10.86 5.88 12.56
N PHE A 69 -9.55 5.97 12.85
CA PHE A 69 -8.98 5.64 14.16
C PHE A 69 -8.90 6.85 15.08
N LEU A 70 -8.53 8.03 14.55
CA LEU A 70 -8.33 9.26 15.30
C LEU A 70 -9.61 10.09 15.32
N LYS A 71 -10.09 10.45 16.51
CA LYS A 71 -11.28 11.28 16.73
C LYS A 71 -10.95 12.37 17.75
N LEU A 72 -11.32 13.62 17.45
CA LEU A 72 -10.93 14.79 18.26
C LEU A 72 -11.64 14.86 19.62
N ASP A 73 -12.90 14.46 19.68
CA ASP A 73 -13.77 14.71 20.85
C ASP A 73 -14.18 13.45 21.62
N GLU A 74 -13.58 12.30 21.32
CA GLU A 74 -13.82 11.08 22.08
C GLU A 74 -12.74 10.90 23.14
N PRO A 75 -13.09 10.85 24.45
CA PRO A 75 -12.12 10.49 25.48
C PRO A 75 -11.58 9.11 25.15
N GLY A 76 -10.29 8.87 25.45
CA GLY A 76 -9.58 7.76 24.84
C GLY A 76 -10.23 6.41 25.09
N ASN A 77 -11.02 5.96 24.11
CA ASN A 77 -11.77 4.73 24.16
C ASN A 77 -10.89 3.60 23.65
N GLU A 78 -11.13 2.42 24.19
CA GLU A 78 -10.53 1.20 23.66
C GLU A 78 -11.16 0.87 22.32
N GLN A 79 -10.33 0.61 21.31
CA GLN A 79 -10.79 0.20 19.99
C GLN A 79 -9.86 -0.86 19.41
N TRP A 80 -10.43 -1.73 18.57
CA TRP A 80 -9.66 -2.73 17.84
C TRP A 80 -9.20 -2.18 16.50
N ILE A 81 -7.90 -2.26 16.23
CA ILE A 81 -7.30 -1.98 14.94
C ILE A 81 -6.79 -3.30 14.34
N SER A 82 -7.33 -3.69 13.19
CA SER A 82 -6.77 -4.78 12.39
C SER A 82 -5.66 -4.23 11.51
N MET A 83 -4.47 -4.80 11.59
CA MET A 83 -3.32 -4.34 10.81
C MET A 83 -3.59 -4.49 9.30
N GLY A 84 -3.25 -3.49 8.51
CA GLY A 84 -3.49 -3.47 7.06
C GLY A 84 -4.95 -3.21 6.67
N SER A 85 -5.80 -2.68 7.57
CA SER A 85 -7.20 -2.37 7.28
C SER A 85 -7.44 -0.91 6.89
N SER A 86 -6.45 -0.04 7.11
CA SER A 86 -6.48 1.38 6.80
C SER A 86 -6.96 1.72 5.38
N VAL A 87 -7.77 2.76 5.24
CA VAL A 87 -8.21 3.31 3.93
C VAL A 87 -7.95 4.81 3.80
N THR A 88 -7.27 5.39 4.78
CA THR A 88 -6.80 6.78 4.77
C THR A 88 -5.29 6.81 5.03
N PRO A 89 -4.55 7.82 4.53
CA PRO A 89 -3.12 7.93 4.81
C PRO A 89 -2.80 8.06 6.31
N ILE A 90 -3.67 8.75 7.07
CA ILE A 90 -3.48 8.90 8.51
C ILE A 90 -3.59 7.55 9.22
N ASP A 91 -4.65 6.79 8.94
CA ASP A 91 -4.85 5.45 9.52
C ASP A 91 -3.70 4.50 9.16
N TYR A 92 -3.20 4.57 7.91
CA TYR A 92 -2.05 3.79 7.47
C TYR A 92 -0.81 4.08 8.31
N TYR A 93 -0.53 5.36 8.59
CA TYR A 93 0.60 5.76 9.42
C TYR A 93 0.41 5.42 10.90
N VAL A 94 -0.83 5.46 11.41
CA VAL A 94 -1.14 4.94 12.75
C VAL A 94 -0.77 3.46 12.84
N GLU A 95 -1.13 2.63 11.85
CA GLU A 95 -0.72 1.22 11.81
C GLU A 95 0.81 1.06 11.76
N GLN A 96 1.53 1.90 11.00
CA GLN A 96 3.00 1.84 10.94
C GLN A 96 3.65 2.15 12.29
N ILE A 97 3.13 3.13 13.03
CA ILE A 97 3.61 3.45 14.38
C ILE A 97 3.26 2.32 15.35
N LEU A 98 2.04 1.79 15.26
CA LEU A 98 1.56 0.69 16.10
C LEU A 98 2.41 -0.58 15.95
N ALA A 99 2.88 -0.88 14.73
CA ALA A 99 3.82 -1.99 14.48
C ALA A 99 5.16 -1.84 15.21
N GLN A 100 5.49 -0.64 15.71
CA GLN A 100 6.70 -0.38 16.50
C GLN A 100 6.49 -0.41 18.01
N MET A 101 5.27 -0.70 18.47
CA MET A 101 4.92 -0.68 19.89
C MET A 101 4.96 -2.06 20.53
N PHE A 102 5.23 -2.08 21.83
CA PHE A 102 5.07 -3.26 22.69
C PHE A 102 3.77 -3.20 23.49
N THR A 103 3.32 -4.35 24.02
CA THR A 103 2.13 -4.41 24.88
C THR A 103 2.35 -3.62 26.18
N ASN A 104 1.37 -2.80 26.56
CA ASN A 104 1.37 -1.75 27.59
C ASN A 104 2.39 -0.63 27.38
N GLU A 105 2.86 -0.44 26.14
CA GLU A 105 3.55 0.78 25.77
C GLU A 105 2.52 1.89 25.54
N ARG A 106 2.77 3.05 26.14
CA ARG A 106 2.04 4.30 25.88
C ARG A 106 3.02 5.34 25.37
N SER A 107 2.71 5.91 24.22
CA SER A 107 3.61 6.80 23.48
C SER A 107 2.86 7.98 22.86
N ARG A 108 3.52 9.14 22.80
CA ARG A 108 3.08 10.30 22.02
C ARG A 108 3.54 10.12 20.59
N CYS A 109 2.61 10.19 19.66
CA CYS A 109 2.81 9.90 18.26
C CYS A 109 2.59 11.19 17.46
N THR A 110 3.43 11.40 16.44
CA THR A 110 3.31 12.54 15.54
C THR A 110 3.46 12.08 14.10
N ILE A 111 2.55 12.54 13.24
CA ILE A 111 2.57 12.31 11.80
C ILE A 111 2.76 13.67 11.11
N SER A 112 3.92 13.86 10.50
CA SER A 112 4.23 15.06 9.72
C SER A 112 3.51 14.99 8.38
N CYS A 113 2.75 16.03 8.05
CA CYS A 113 2.03 16.18 6.80
C CYS A 113 2.51 17.45 6.08
N LYS A 114 2.18 17.57 4.79
CA LYS A 114 2.50 18.78 4.00
C LYS A 114 1.89 20.06 4.58
N SER A 115 0.78 19.95 5.31
CA SER A 115 0.01 21.06 5.88
C SER A 115 0.16 21.19 7.40
N GLY A 116 1.24 20.65 7.99
CA GLY A 116 1.47 20.63 9.44
C GLY A 116 1.51 19.20 10.01
N SER A 117 1.44 19.04 11.32
CA SER A 117 1.47 17.71 11.98
C SER A 117 0.07 17.26 12.43
N VAL A 118 -0.07 15.98 12.74
CA VAL A 118 -1.12 15.42 13.60
C VAL A 118 -0.43 14.83 14.82
N SER A 119 -0.90 15.11 16.02
CA SER A 119 -0.37 14.54 17.27
C SER A 119 -1.45 13.80 18.03
N PHE A 120 -1.11 12.67 18.63
CA PHE A 120 -2.01 11.83 19.43
C PHE A 120 -1.21 10.98 20.41
N VAL A 121 -1.87 10.46 21.45
CA VAL A 121 -1.31 9.48 22.37
C VAL A 121 -1.90 8.12 22.06
N LEU A 122 -1.04 7.13 21.85
CA LEU A 122 -1.40 5.76 21.55
C LEU A 122 -0.91 4.85 22.68
N GLU A 123 -1.78 3.96 23.15
CA GLU A 123 -1.45 2.93 24.12
C GLU A 123 -1.87 1.56 23.56
N LEU A 124 -0.93 0.62 23.48
CA LEU A 124 -1.17 -0.73 22.98
C LEU A 124 -1.50 -1.66 24.15
N LEU A 125 -2.75 -2.09 24.27
CA LEU A 125 -3.22 -2.90 25.40
C LEU A 125 -3.06 -4.40 25.16
N ARG A 126 -3.33 -4.87 23.94
CA ARG A 126 -3.31 -6.30 23.60
C ARG A 126 -3.05 -6.53 22.11
N ILE A 127 -2.42 -7.67 21.80
CA ILE A 127 -2.21 -8.17 20.44
C ILE A 127 -2.87 -9.55 20.32
N GLU A 128 -3.71 -9.72 19.31
CA GLU A 128 -4.28 -10.99 18.84
C GLU A 128 -3.74 -11.30 17.43
N ASP A 129 -3.82 -12.58 17.02
CA ASP A 129 -3.48 -13.04 15.66
C ASP A 129 -2.07 -12.68 15.18
N ASN A 130 -1.07 -12.82 16.05
CA ASN A 130 0.34 -12.54 15.72
C ASN A 130 1.00 -13.67 14.92
N GLU A 131 0.40 -14.00 13.78
CA GLU A 131 0.88 -14.95 12.78
C GLU A 131 1.72 -14.27 11.69
N TYR A 132 2.40 -15.07 10.87
CA TYR A 132 3.24 -14.62 9.77
C TYR A 132 2.70 -15.11 8.42
N TYR A 133 3.07 -14.44 7.32
CA TYR A 133 2.60 -14.87 5.99
C TYR A 133 2.97 -16.31 5.65
N PHE A 134 4.16 -16.78 6.04
CA PHE A 134 4.62 -18.14 5.72
C PHE A 134 3.89 -19.24 6.48
N THR A 135 3.12 -18.91 7.52
CA THR A 135 2.32 -19.89 8.26
C THR A 135 0.91 -20.07 7.69
N ARG A 136 0.53 -19.28 6.67
CA ARG A 136 -0.81 -19.28 6.07
C ARG A 136 -0.86 -20.19 4.85
N SER A 137 -2.00 -20.84 4.64
CA SER A 137 -2.27 -21.59 3.42
C SER A 137 -2.53 -20.66 2.22
N SER A 138 -2.44 -21.18 1.00
CA SER A 138 -2.77 -20.44 -0.22
C SER A 138 -4.19 -19.85 -0.20
N ALA A 139 -5.17 -20.59 0.33
CA ALA A 139 -6.55 -20.13 0.45
C ALA A 139 -6.70 -18.94 1.43
N GLN A 140 -5.99 -18.98 2.56
CA GLN A 140 -5.95 -17.86 3.52
C GLN A 140 -5.28 -16.63 2.91
N MET A 141 -4.15 -16.83 2.23
CA MET A 141 -3.40 -15.76 1.57
C MET A 141 -4.19 -15.15 0.40
N LEU A 142 -4.95 -15.96 -0.33
CA LEU A 142 -5.90 -15.49 -1.36
C LEU A 142 -7.01 -14.62 -0.74
N THR A 143 -7.55 -15.02 0.40
CA THR A 143 -8.57 -14.24 1.13
C THR A 143 -8.01 -12.88 1.56
N LEU A 144 -6.80 -12.87 2.12
CA LEU A 144 -6.13 -11.64 2.51
C LEU A 144 -5.80 -10.74 1.31
N ALA A 145 -5.33 -11.32 0.21
CA ALA A 145 -5.06 -10.58 -1.02
C ALA A 145 -6.32 -9.90 -1.57
N LYS A 146 -7.49 -10.56 -1.48
CA LYS A 146 -8.78 -9.96 -1.85
C LYS A 146 -9.13 -8.76 -0.96
N GLN A 147 -8.91 -8.86 0.35
CA GLN A 147 -9.12 -7.74 1.28
C GLN A 147 -8.21 -6.54 0.94
N TYR A 148 -6.92 -6.78 0.73
CA TYR A 148 -6.00 -5.70 0.32
C TYR A 148 -6.38 -5.12 -1.05
N LYS A 149 -6.82 -5.93 -2.01
CA LYS A 149 -7.35 -5.44 -3.29
C LYS A 149 -8.54 -4.50 -3.06
N GLU A 150 -9.48 -4.85 -2.18
CA GLU A 150 -10.63 -4.00 -1.88
C GLU A 150 -10.24 -2.69 -1.21
N ASN A 151 -9.30 -2.71 -0.26
CA ASN A 151 -8.74 -1.50 0.34
C ASN A 151 -8.07 -0.62 -0.71
N GLY A 152 -7.31 -1.22 -1.63
CA GLY A 152 -6.71 -0.52 -2.76
C GLY A 152 -7.75 0.16 -3.66
N VAL A 153 -8.86 -0.52 -3.97
CA VAL A 153 -9.97 0.05 -4.75
C VAL A 153 -10.61 1.24 -4.03
N LYS A 154 -10.88 1.13 -2.73
CA LYS A 154 -11.42 2.25 -1.91
C LYS A 154 -10.49 3.45 -1.93
N CYS A 155 -9.17 3.23 -1.87
CA CYS A 155 -8.18 4.29 -1.87
C CYS A 155 -7.93 4.90 -3.27
N PHE A 156 -8.14 4.16 -4.35
CA PHE A 156 -7.60 4.51 -5.68
C PHE A 156 -8.00 5.89 -6.19
N ALA A 157 -9.26 6.29 -5.98
CA ALA A 157 -9.78 7.56 -6.47
C ALA A 157 -9.14 8.77 -5.77
N LYS A 158 -8.96 8.69 -4.45
CA LYS A 158 -8.54 9.83 -3.60
C LYS A 158 -7.07 9.77 -3.17
N TYR A 159 -6.56 8.56 -2.93
CA TYR A 159 -5.24 8.27 -2.39
C TYR A 159 -4.49 7.22 -3.25
N PRO A 160 -4.12 7.54 -4.50
CA PRO A 160 -3.53 6.57 -5.43
C PRO A 160 -2.20 5.97 -4.95
N LEU A 161 -1.42 6.72 -4.16
CA LEU A 161 -0.19 6.20 -3.54
C LEU A 161 -0.48 5.11 -2.50
N LEU A 162 -1.50 5.31 -1.65
CA LEU A 162 -1.92 4.32 -0.68
C LEU A 162 -2.56 3.10 -1.38
N ALA A 163 -3.36 3.33 -2.42
CA ALA A 163 -3.92 2.26 -3.24
C ALA A 163 -2.82 1.39 -3.85
N HIS A 164 -1.75 2.01 -4.36
CA HIS A 164 -0.59 1.30 -4.89
C HIS A 164 0.05 0.39 -3.83
N GLN A 165 0.22 0.85 -2.59
CA GLN A 165 0.75 0.03 -1.49
C GLN A 165 -0.13 -1.19 -1.21
N PHE A 166 -1.45 -1.02 -1.21
CA PHE A 166 -2.38 -2.12 -1.00
C PHE A 166 -2.37 -3.14 -2.14
N PHE A 167 -2.37 -2.70 -3.39
CA PHE A 167 -2.26 -3.64 -4.52
C PHE A 167 -0.92 -4.40 -4.50
N ASN A 168 0.18 -3.73 -4.11
CA ASN A 168 1.47 -4.40 -3.96
C ASN A 168 1.46 -5.41 -2.80
N ARG A 169 0.83 -5.09 -1.66
CA ARG A 169 0.66 -6.05 -0.55
C ARG A 169 -0.17 -7.26 -0.98
N ALA A 170 -1.27 -7.02 -1.69
CA ALA A 170 -2.09 -8.09 -2.27
C ALA A 170 -1.27 -8.98 -3.22
N ALA A 171 -0.48 -8.39 -4.11
CA ALA A 171 0.36 -9.14 -5.04
C ALA A 171 1.42 -9.95 -4.30
N LYS A 172 2.10 -9.38 -3.29
CA LYS A 172 3.08 -10.09 -2.45
C LYS A 172 2.48 -11.33 -1.77
N CYS A 173 1.23 -11.24 -1.31
CA CYS A 173 0.55 -12.39 -0.71
C CYS A 173 0.48 -13.57 -1.69
N LEU A 174 0.20 -13.29 -2.97
CA LEU A 174 0.02 -14.30 -4.01
C LEU A 174 1.34 -14.78 -4.61
N LEU A 175 2.30 -13.88 -4.78
CA LEU A 175 3.64 -14.19 -5.31
C LEU A 175 4.44 -15.13 -4.41
N SER A 176 4.07 -15.24 -3.13
CA SER A 176 4.66 -16.21 -2.21
C SER A 176 4.42 -17.68 -2.63
N PHE A 177 3.49 -17.92 -3.56
CA PHE A 177 3.15 -19.23 -4.11
C PHE A 177 3.54 -19.40 -5.58
N ALA A 178 4.24 -18.42 -6.18
CA ALA A 178 4.70 -18.52 -7.56
C ALA A 178 6.01 -19.33 -7.67
N PRO A 179 6.28 -20.02 -8.80
CA PRO A 179 5.42 -20.20 -9.98
C PRO A 179 4.22 -21.12 -9.70
N LEU A 180 3.04 -20.73 -10.17
CA LEU A 180 1.79 -21.43 -9.87
C LEU A 180 1.71 -22.82 -10.53
N GLU A 181 2.48 -23.03 -11.60
CA GLU A 181 2.55 -24.30 -12.33
C GLU A 181 3.17 -25.43 -11.50
N TYR A 182 3.85 -25.10 -10.41
CA TYR A 182 4.49 -26.06 -9.51
C TYR A 182 3.63 -26.41 -8.29
N LEU A 183 2.47 -25.78 -8.14
CA LEU A 183 1.54 -26.09 -7.06
C LEU A 183 0.75 -27.36 -7.40
N ASP A 184 0.61 -28.26 -6.43
CA ASP A 184 -0.22 -29.46 -6.58
C ASP A 184 -1.71 -29.08 -6.44
N PRO A 185 -2.54 -29.22 -7.49
CA PRO A 185 -3.96 -28.90 -7.42
C PRO A 185 -4.74 -29.76 -6.41
N ALA A 186 -4.25 -30.95 -6.06
CA ALA A 186 -4.85 -31.80 -5.05
C ALA A 186 -4.61 -31.29 -3.62
N ILE A 187 -3.53 -30.52 -3.40
CA ILE A 187 -3.18 -29.94 -2.10
C ILE A 187 -3.78 -28.54 -1.98
N GLU A 188 -3.55 -27.66 -2.96
CA GLU A 188 -3.93 -26.25 -2.88
C GLU A 188 -5.38 -25.99 -3.33
N GLY A 189 -5.95 -26.92 -4.11
CA GLY A 189 -7.23 -26.77 -4.78
C GLY A 189 -7.09 -26.07 -6.13
N ALA A 190 -7.55 -26.72 -7.20
CA ALA A 190 -7.50 -26.18 -8.57
C ALA A 190 -8.18 -24.80 -8.68
N ASP A 191 -9.32 -24.61 -8.01
CA ASP A 191 -10.05 -23.32 -7.99
C ASP A 191 -9.26 -22.21 -7.28
N THR A 192 -8.49 -22.57 -6.24
CA THR A 192 -7.61 -21.62 -5.54
C THR A 192 -6.51 -21.15 -6.47
N ILE A 193 -5.82 -22.08 -7.15
CA ILE A 193 -4.74 -21.77 -8.09
C ILE A 193 -5.26 -20.86 -9.23
N ALA A 194 -6.40 -21.22 -9.82
CA ALA A 194 -7.05 -20.41 -10.87
C ALA A 194 -7.45 -19.02 -10.36
N SER A 195 -7.96 -18.93 -9.14
CA SER A 195 -8.32 -17.65 -8.50
C SER A 195 -7.10 -16.79 -8.21
N ILE A 196 -5.97 -17.39 -7.80
CA ILE A 196 -4.70 -16.68 -7.58
C ILE A 196 -4.21 -16.08 -8.90
N GLN A 197 -4.19 -16.85 -9.99
CA GLN A 197 -3.78 -16.38 -11.32
C GLN A 197 -4.66 -15.20 -11.79
N SER A 198 -5.98 -15.36 -11.73
CA SER A 198 -6.94 -14.31 -12.13
C SER A 198 -6.80 -13.04 -11.28
N LEU A 199 -6.56 -13.20 -9.97
CA LEU A 199 -6.36 -12.06 -9.07
C LEU A 199 -5.02 -11.37 -9.33
N LEU A 200 -3.94 -12.09 -9.62
CA LEU A 200 -2.64 -11.51 -10.00
C LEU A 200 -2.76 -10.64 -11.25
N GLU A 201 -3.47 -11.10 -12.29
CA GLU A 201 -3.71 -10.30 -13.49
C GLU A 201 -4.49 -9.03 -13.19
N THR A 202 -5.54 -9.15 -12.36
CA THR A 202 -6.33 -8.00 -11.89
C THR A 202 -5.46 -7.00 -11.11
N LEU A 203 -4.58 -7.50 -10.25
CA LEU A 203 -3.67 -6.70 -9.45
C LEU A 203 -2.62 -6.01 -10.32
N ASN A 204 -2.00 -6.70 -11.27
CA ASN A 204 -1.06 -6.10 -12.22
C ASN A 204 -1.71 -4.94 -12.98
N LEU A 205 -2.94 -5.13 -13.45
CA LEU A 205 -3.70 -4.10 -14.13
C LEU A 205 -3.99 -2.88 -13.22
N ASN A 206 -4.29 -3.10 -11.94
CA ASN A 206 -4.54 -2.04 -10.97
C ASN A 206 -3.25 -1.31 -10.53
N ILE A 207 -2.15 -2.04 -10.33
CA ILE A 207 -0.82 -1.49 -10.05
C ILE A 207 -0.39 -0.59 -11.20
N ALA A 208 -0.52 -1.06 -12.45
CA ALA A 208 -0.23 -0.25 -13.63
C ALA A 208 -1.06 1.04 -13.66
N ALA A 209 -2.34 1.00 -13.27
CA ALA A 209 -3.16 2.21 -13.17
C ALA A 209 -2.64 3.21 -12.13
N CYS A 210 -2.17 2.71 -10.98
CA CYS A 210 -1.54 3.55 -9.97
C CYS A 210 -0.23 4.16 -10.47
N LEU A 211 0.60 3.38 -11.17
CA LEU A 211 1.88 3.82 -11.74
C LEU A 211 1.67 4.89 -12.83
N LEU A 212 0.68 4.72 -13.69
CA LEU A 212 0.26 5.73 -14.68
C LEU A 212 -0.13 7.05 -14.00
N LYS A 213 -0.92 7.02 -12.93
CA LYS A 213 -1.26 8.23 -12.14
C LYS A 213 -0.06 8.89 -11.46
N GLN A 214 1.03 8.15 -11.26
CA GLN A 214 2.30 8.64 -10.71
C GLN A 214 3.29 9.05 -11.79
N ASN A 215 2.92 9.02 -13.08
CA ASN A 215 3.81 9.24 -14.23
C ASN A 215 5.02 8.27 -14.28
N ARG A 216 4.88 7.08 -13.68
CA ARG A 216 5.90 6.01 -13.69
C ARG A 216 5.64 5.08 -14.88
N PHE A 217 5.87 5.57 -16.09
CA PHE A 217 5.43 4.91 -17.33
C PHE A 217 6.22 3.64 -17.65
N ASP A 218 7.54 3.62 -17.44
CA ASP A 218 8.37 2.43 -17.64
C ASP A 218 7.95 1.30 -16.69
N ASP A 219 7.72 1.62 -15.41
CA ASP A 219 7.23 0.64 -14.43
C ASP A 219 5.82 0.13 -14.82
N ALA A 220 4.95 1.01 -15.30
CA ALA A 220 3.62 0.62 -15.76
C ALA A 220 3.70 -0.32 -16.98
N LEU A 221 4.66 -0.12 -17.89
CA LEU A 221 4.91 -1.02 -19.01
C LEU A 221 5.36 -2.39 -18.56
N HIS A 222 6.31 -2.43 -17.62
CA HIS A 222 6.80 -3.69 -17.06
C HIS A 222 5.64 -4.50 -16.46
N MET A 223 4.78 -3.85 -15.68
CA MET A 223 3.58 -4.49 -15.12
C MET A 223 2.57 -4.95 -16.17
N LEU A 224 2.60 -4.40 -17.39
CA LEU A 224 1.68 -4.71 -18.50
C LEU A 224 2.32 -5.61 -19.58
N GLU A 225 3.50 -6.19 -19.34
CA GLU A 225 4.12 -7.15 -20.26
C GLU A 225 3.25 -8.39 -20.51
N TYR A 226 2.50 -8.84 -19.50
CA TYR A 226 1.62 -10.01 -19.60
C TYR A 226 0.56 -9.86 -20.72
N VAL A 227 0.18 -8.63 -21.07
CA VAL A 227 -0.81 -8.31 -22.12
C VAL A 227 -0.38 -8.82 -23.51
N ASP A 228 0.92 -9.01 -23.74
CA ASP A 228 1.42 -9.57 -25.01
C ASP A 228 1.23 -11.08 -25.10
N ARG A 229 1.14 -11.75 -23.96
CA ARG A 229 0.97 -13.21 -23.87
C ARG A 229 -0.51 -13.62 -23.86
N GLN A 230 -1.41 -12.65 -23.70
CA GLN A 230 -2.85 -12.89 -23.70
C GLN A 230 -3.42 -12.89 -25.11
N ASN A 231 -4.17 -13.94 -25.46
CA ASN A 231 -4.91 -14.03 -26.72
C ASN A 231 -5.98 -12.92 -26.82
N ASN A 232 -6.69 -12.68 -25.71
CA ASN A 232 -7.77 -11.70 -25.66
C ASN A 232 -7.67 -10.84 -24.38
N PRO A 233 -6.69 -9.92 -24.30
CA PRO A 233 -6.57 -9.03 -23.14
C PRO A 233 -7.76 -8.06 -23.07
N SER A 234 -8.06 -7.60 -21.86
CA SER A 234 -9.13 -6.61 -21.69
C SER A 234 -8.82 -5.29 -22.42
N PRO A 235 -9.84 -4.57 -22.94
CA PRO A 235 -9.64 -3.24 -23.54
C PRO A 235 -8.94 -2.25 -22.60
N LYS A 236 -9.18 -2.37 -21.27
CA LYS A 236 -8.50 -1.56 -20.26
C LYS A 236 -6.99 -1.83 -20.20
N ALA A 237 -6.57 -3.08 -20.31
CA ALA A 237 -5.16 -3.46 -20.32
C ALA A 237 -4.46 -2.98 -21.59
N ILE A 238 -5.10 -3.15 -22.76
CA ILE A 238 -4.62 -2.62 -24.04
C ILE A 238 -4.45 -1.10 -23.97
N TYR A 239 -5.49 -0.38 -23.54
CA TYR A 239 -5.45 1.09 -23.45
C TYR A 239 -4.34 1.57 -22.51
N ARG A 240 -4.24 1.01 -21.30
CA ARG A 240 -3.21 1.40 -20.33
C ARG A 240 -1.80 1.14 -20.85
N LYS A 241 -1.59 0.05 -21.58
CA LYS A 241 -0.30 -0.28 -22.18
C LYS A 241 0.05 0.70 -23.30
N ALA A 242 -0.87 0.94 -24.23
CA ALA A 242 -0.68 1.92 -25.31
C ALA A 242 -0.41 3.33 -24.75
N LEU A 243 -1.10 3.71 -23.67
CA LEU A 243 -0.88 4.98 -22.99
C LEU A 243 0.54 5.06 -22.40
N ALA A 244 1.00 4.01 -21.71
CA ALA A 244 2.35 3.97 -21.18
C ALA A 244 3.41 4.02 -22.31
N GLN A 245 3.22 3.25 -23.39
CA GLN A 245 4.09 3.24 -24.59
C GLN A 245 4.18 4.63 -25.22
N PHE A 246 3.04 5.33 -25.34
CA PHE A 246 2.99 6.70 -25.83
C PHE A 246 3.86 7.64 -25.00
N HIS A 247 3.76 7.57 -23.66
CA HIS A 247 4.53 8.45 -22.77
C HIS A 247 6.03 8.18 -22.78
N VAL A 248 6.46 6.94 -23.03
CA VAL A 248 7.88 6.59 -23.22
C VAL A 248 8.34 6.69 -24.69
N LYS A 249 7.54 7.32 -25.56
CA LYS A 249 7.81 7.57 -26.99
C LYS A 249 7.95 6.31 -27.86
N GLN A 250 7.42 5.18 -27.43
CA GLN A 250 7.28 3.95 -28.24
C GLN A 250 6.04 4.05 -29.13
N TYR A 251 6.03 5.02 -30.06
CA TYR A 251 4.82 5.37 -30.81
C TYR A 251 4.35 4.27 -31.77
N THR A 252 5.27 3.58 -32.44
CA THR A 252 4.93 2.51 -33.39
C THR A 252 4.25 1.33 -32.69
N GLU A 253 4.76 1.00 -31.51
CA GLU A 253 4.31 -0.04 -30.62
C GLU A 253 2.96 0.35 -30.01
N ALA A 254 2.81 1.62 -29.59
CA ALA A 254 1.55 2.14 -29.08
C ALA A 254 0.41 2.03 -30.10
N VAL A 255 0.66 2.34 -31.38
CA VAL A 255 -0.31 2.14 -32.48
C VAL A 255 -0.70 0.67 -32.58
N LYS A 256 0.29 -0.24 -32.69
CA LYS A 256 0.04 -1.68 -32.83
C LYS A 256 -0.76 -2.23 -31.64
N THR A 257 -0.41 -1.82 -30.42
CA THR A 257 -1.11 -2.21 -29.21
C THR A 257 -2.57 -1.75 -29.25
N LEU A 258 -2.82 -0.48 -29.59
CA LEU A 258 -4.17 0.09 -29.57
C LEU A 258 -5.07 -0.46 -30.69
N GLN A 259 -4.50 -0.85 -31.83
CA GLN A 259 -5.19 -1.51 -32.95
C GLN A 259 -5.72 -2.92 -32.62
N ARG A 260 -5.36 -3.49 -31.47
CA ARG A 260 -5.91 -4.77 -30.99
C ARG A 260 -7.36 -4.66 -30.49
N ILE A 261 -7.87 -3.44 -30.32
CA ILE A 261 -9.28 -3.16 -29.99
C ILE A 261 -9.89 -2.23 -31.03
N ASP A 262 -11.22 -2.17 -31.07
CA ASP A 262 -11.95 -1.13 -31.81
C ASP A 262 -11.84 0.22 -31.10
N TYR A 263 -10.67 0.85 -31.21
CA TYR A 263 -10.34 2.10 -30.55
C TYR A 263 -11.19 3.28 -31.02
N ALA A 264 -11.83 3.20 -32.20
CA ALA A 264 -12.63 4.28 -32.77
C ALA A 264 -13.96 4.48 -32.03
N THR A 265 -14.51 3.42 -31.46
CA THR A 265 -15.78 3.47 -30.70
C THR A 265 -15.65 4.15 -29.33
N ASN A 266 -14.43 4.24 -28.79
CA ASN A 266 -14.17 4.84 -27.50
C ASN A 266 -13.42 6.18 -27.66
N LYS A 267 -14.01 7.27 -27.15
CA LYS A 267 -13.45 8.63 -27.25
C LYS A 267 -12.05 8.76 -26.65
N GLU A 268 -11.77 8.11 -25.52
CA GLU A 268 -10.44 8.16 -24.89
C GLU A 268 -9.40 7.44 -25.75
N CYS A 269 -9.76 6.28 -26.30
CA CYS A 269 -8.88 5.52 -27.19
C CYS A 269 -8.64 6.26 -28.52
N SER A 270 -9.67 6.82 -29.14
CA SER A 270 -9.52 7.57 -30.39
C SER A 270 -8.69 8.83 -30.21
N THR A 271 -8.84 9.53 -29.08
CA THR A 271 -7.99 10.67 -28.72
C THR A 271 -6.53 10.26 -28.53
N LEU A 272 -6.28 9.15 -27.82
CA LEU A 272 -4.93 8.62 -27.64
C LEU A 272 -4.30 8.24 -28.99
N TYR A 273 -5.04 7.58 -29.87
CA TYR A 273 -4.58 7.23 -31.22
C TYR A 273 -4.16 8.47 -32.02
N ALA A 274 -5.01 9.50 -32.06
CA ALA A 274 -4.70 10.76 -32.75
C ALA A 274 -3.43 11.43 -32.21
N ASN A 275 -3.25 11.42 -30.88
CA ASN A 275 -2.04 11.94 -30.24
C ASN A 275 -0.78 11.14 -30.62
N ILE A 276 -0.87 9.81 -30.67
CA ILE A 276 0.25 8.96 -31.06
C ILE A 276 0.66 9.25 -32.51
N VAL A 277 -0.29 9.27 -33.44
CA VAL A 277 -0.02 9.52 -34.87
C VAL A 277 0.61 10.89 -35.07
N THR A 278 0.05 11.93 -34.45
CA THR A 278 0.59 13.30 -34.54
C THR A 278 2.04 13.38 -34.04
N ASN A 279 2.38 12.69 -32.94
CA ASN A 279 3.74 12.71 -32.41
C ASN A 279 4.70 11.86 -33.25
N LEU A 280 4.23 10.76 -33.83
CA LEU A 280 5.00 9.92 -34.74
C LEU A 280 5.38 10.69 -36.02
N GLU A 281 4.45 11.44 -36.60
CA GLU A 281 4.71 12.31 -37.76
C GLU A 281 5.75 13.38 -37.44
N LYS A 282 5.63 14.05 -36.30
CA LYS A 282 6.62 15.04 -35.83
C LYS A 282 8.02 14.46 -35.67
N GLU A 283 8.16 13.25 -35.12
CA GLU A 283 9.47 12.60 -35.00
C GLU A 283 10.06 12.21 -36.36
N LYS A 284 9.23 11.73 -37.29
CA LYS A 284 9.66 11.45 -38.67
C LYS A 284 10.15 12.71 -39.39
N GLU A 285 9.43 13.82 -39.26
CA GLU A 285 9.83 15.11 -39.83
C GLU A 285 11.16 15.62 -39.26
N LYS A 286 11.34 15.54 -37.94
CA LYS A 286 12.61 15.90 -37.28
C LYS A 286 13.77 15.05 -37.78
N TYR A 287 13.57 13.73 -37.86
CA TYR A 287 14.58 12.81 -38.37
C TYR A 287 14.95 13.14 -39.81
N ASN A 288 13.96 13.33 -40.69
CA ASN A 288 14.19 13.69 -42.10
C ASN A 288 14.93 15.03 -42.24
N SER A 289 14.59 16.02 -41.42
CA SER A 289 15.29 17.31 -41.38
C SER A 289 16.74 17.18 -40.92
N MET A 290 17.00 16.36 -39.91
CA MET A 290 18.35 16.07 -39.41
C MET A 290 19.20 15.36 -40.47
N VAL A 291 18.66 14.34 -41.14
CA VAL A 291 19.34 13.62 -42.22
C VAL A 291 19.67 14.57 -43.38
N ARG A 292 18.72 15.42 -43.81
CA ARG A 292 18.96 16.43 -44.85
C ARG A 292 20.08 17.41 -44.50
N LYS A 293 20.25 17.76 -43.21
CA LYS A 293 21.36 18.63 -42.77
C LYS A 293 22.71 17.93 -42.71
N MET A 294 22.74 16.62 -42.46
CA MET A 294 23.99 15.85 -42.36
C MET A 294 24.52 15.41 -43.72
N PHE A 295 23.64 15.19 -44.70
CA PHE A 295 23.99 14.56 -45.98
C PHE A 295 23.53 15.33 -47.23
N GLY A 296 22.85 16.47 -47.06
CA GLY A 296 22.47 17.37 -48.15
C GLY A 296 23.30 18.63 -48.13
#